data_AF-A0A3A0EXD2-F1
#
_entry.id   AF-A0A3A0EXD2-F1
#
_cell.length_a   1.000
_cell.length_b   1.000
_cell.length_c   1.000
_cell.angle_alpha   90.00
_cell.angle_beta   90.00
_cell.angle_gamma   90.00
#
_symmetry.space_group_name_H-M   'P 1'
#
loop_
_entity.id
_entity.type
_entity.pdbx_description
1 polymer ?
#
loop_
_entity_poly.entity_id
_entity_poly.type
_entity_poly.pdbx_seq_one_letter_code
_entity_poly.pdbx_strand_id
1 'polypeptide(L)' 'MNTVAMDTHKIVKRLEQAGFNPHQAEAVTDILRETREFDLSSLATKQDLRESELRITMKLGTLITALGGVLIAIKYFG' A
#
# COMPACT_ATOMS: atom_id res chain seq x y z
N MET A 1 2.24 -4.82 -8.69
CA MET A 1 3.11 -3.65 -8.42
C MET A 1 4.48 -3.92 -9.01
N ASN A 2 5.02 -3.02 -9.83
CA ASN A 2 6.41 -3.12 -10.29
C ASN A 2 7.31 -2.55 -9.19
N THR A 3 7.72 -3.39 -8.24
CA THR A 3 8.67 -3.02 -7.19
C THR A 3 10.01 -2.75 -7.86
N VAL A 4 10.43 -1.49 -7.92
CA VAL A 4 11.79 -1.14 -8.36
C VAL A 4 12.74 -1.68 -7.29
N ALA A 5 13.40 -2.80 -7.59
CA ALA A 5 14.37 -3.40 -6.68
C ALA A 5 15.52 -2.43 -6.43
N MET A 6 15.93 -2.31 -5.17
CA MET A 6 17.09 -1.50 -4.80
C MET A 6 18.37 -2.20 -5.27
N ASP A 7 19.18 -1.50 -6.06
CA ASP A 7 20.50 -2.00 -6.46
C ASP A 7 21.51 -1.70 -5.35
N THR A 8 21.58 -2.62 -4.38
CA THR A 8 22.51 -2.58 -3.24
C THR A 8 23.95 -2.40 -3.71
N HIS A 9 24.35 -3.08 -4.77
CA HIS A 9 25.72 -3.02 -5.27
C HIS A 9 26.09 -1.62 -5.78
N LYS A 10 25.18 -0.99 -6.53
CA LYS A 10 25.37 0.39 -7.00
C LYS A 10 25.44 1.40 -5.86
N ILE A 11 24.72 1.20 -4.77
CA ILE A 11 24.76 2.07 -3.59
C ILE A 11 26.10 1.92 -2.87
N VAL A 12 26.54 0.69 -2.59
CA VAL A 12 27.85 0.41 -2.00
C VAL A 12 28.96 1.06 -2.83
N LYS A 13 28.93 0.90 -4.17
CA LYS A 13 29.92 1.54 -5.05
C LYS A 13 29.94 3.06 -4.98
N ARG A 14 28.79 3.70 -4.86
CA ARG A 14 28.71 5.16 -4.70
C ARG A 14 29.28 5.62 -3.36
N LEU A 15 29.03 4.86 -2.29
CA LEU A 15 29.57 5.17 -0.96
C LEU A 15 31.09 4.99 -0.93
N GLU A 16 31.62 3.92 -1.52
CA GLU A 16 33.07 3.73 -1.70
C GLU A 16 33.70 4.89 -2.47
N GLN A 17 33.08 5.32 -3.58
CA GLN A 17 33.54 6.47 -4.37
C GLN A 17 33.49 7.80 -3.59
N ALA A 18 32.62 7.90 -2.59
CA ALA A 18 32.52 9.05 -1.68
C ALA A 18 33.53 8.98 -0.51
N GLY A 19 34.37 7.94 -0.46
CA GLY A 19 35.42 7.79 0.56
C GLY A 19 35.02 6.95 1.76
N PHE A 20 33.86 6.28 1.73
CA PHE A 20 33.50 5.29 2.75
C PHE A 20 34.34 4.05 2.55
N ASN A 21 34.81 3.44 3.64
CA ASN A 21 35.41 2.12 3.52
C ASN A 21 34.33 1.05 3.24
N PRO A 22 34.70 -0.15 2.73
CA PRO A 22 33.73 -1.16 2.34
C PRO A 22 32.73 -1.54 3.44
N HIS A 23 33.21 -1.69 4.69
CA HIS A 23 32.37 -2.03 5.83
C HIS A 23 31.35 -0.92 6.16
N GLN A 24 31.76 0.36 6.04
CA GLN A 24 30.85 1.48 6.24
C GLN A 24 29.81 1.57 5.12
N ALA A 25 30.22 1.33 3.88
CA ALA A 25 29.34 1.35 2.72
C ALA A 25 28.27 0.26 2.80
N GLU A 26 28.64 -0.96 3.20
CA GLU A 26 27.71 -2.06 3.44
C GLU A 26 26.74 -1.74 4.59
N ALA A 27 27.26 -1.32 5.75
CA ALA A 27 26.42 -1.01 6.92
C ALA A 27 25.36 0.07 6.62
N VAL A 28 25.72 1.13 5.90
CA VAL A 28 24.76 2.18 5.50
C VAL A 28 23.74 1.65 4.51
N THR A 29 24.15 0.79 3.59
CA THR A 29 23.25 0.21 2.58
C THR A 29 22.25 -0.77 3.23
N ASP A 30 22.68 -1.53 4.23
CA ASP A 30 21.82 -2.44 4.99
C ASP A 30 20.77 -1.70 5.82
N ILE A 31 21.17 -0.64 6.55
CA ILE A 31 20.21 0.22 7.27
C ILE A 31 19.17 0.83 6.32
N LEU A 32 19.61 1.28 5.13
CA LEU A 32 18.71 1.84 4.12
C LEU A 32 17.73 0.79 3.58
N ARG A 33 18.17 -0.46 3.43
CA ARG A 33 17.33 -1.58 3.01
C ARG A 33 16.27 -1.88 4.07
N GLU A 34 16.67 -2.04 5.33
CA GLU A 34 15.78 -2.32 6.45
C GLU A 34 14.70 -1.24 6.60
N THR A 35 15.10 0.04 6.52
CA THR A 35 14.17 1.18 6.62
C THR A 35 13.11 1.16 5.51
N ARG A 36 13.50 0.77 4.29
CA ARG A 36 12.58 0.72 3.14
C ARG A 36 11.66 -0.50 3.19
N GLU A 37 12.15 -1.63 3.67
CA GLU A 37 11.32 -2.82 3.92
C GLU A 37 10.25 -2.53 4.99
N PHE A 38 10.60 -1.77 6.04
CA PHE A 38 9.66 -1.32 7.07
C PHE A 38 8.59 -0.36 6.50
N ASP A 39 8.98 0.64 5.70
CA ASP A 39 8.06 1.62 5.10
C ASP A 39 7.05 0.93 4.15
N LEU A 40 7.51 0.01 3.30
CA LEU A 40 6.63 -0.76 2.40
C LEU A 40 5.65 -1.68 3.15
N SER A 41 6.00 -2.15 4.35
CA SER A 41 5.12 -3.00 5.16
C SER A 41 3.98 -2.24 5.84
N SER A 42 4.12 -0.92 6.05
CA SER A 42 3.12 -0.08 6.72
C SER A 42 2.28 0.78 5.78
N LEU A 43 2.68 0.92 4.51
CA LEU A 43 1.95 1.66 3.50
C LEU A 43 0.72 0.88 3.04
N ALA A 44 -0.48 1.39 3.34
CA ALA A 44 -1.70 0.96 2.66
C ALA A 44 -1.47 1.11 1.15
N THR A 45 -1.47 -0.02 0.44
CA THR A 45 -1.20 -0.02 -0.99
C THR A 45 -2.37 0.64 -1.72
N LYS A 46 -2.14 1.13 -2.94
CA LYS A 46 -3.23 1.62 -3.81
C LYS A 46 -4.33 0.57 -3.99
N GLN A 47 -3.98 -0.71 -3.87
CA GLN A 47 -4.92 -1.82 -3.93
C GLN A 47 -5.81 -1.85 -2.67
N ASP A 48 -5.24 -1.72 -1.47
CA ASP A 48 -5.99 -1.71 -0.20
C ASP A 48 -7.01 -0.57 -0.16
N LEU A 49 -6.63 0.61 -0.67
CA LEU A 49 -7.53 1.75 -0.80
C LEU A 49 -8.69 1.44 -1.77
N ARG A 50 -8.40 0.86 -2.92
CA ARG A 50 -9.40 0.47 -3.92
C ARG A 50 -10.35 -0.61 -3.40
N GLU A 51 -9.83 -1.57 -2.64
CA GLU A 51 -10.64 -2.60 -1.99
C GLU A 51 -11.59 -1.98 -0.94
N SER A 52 -11.12 -0.99 -0.19
CA SER A 52 -11.94 -0.24 0.76
C SER A 52 -13.04 0.57 0.06
N GLU A 53 -12.71 1.29 -1.01
CA GLU A 53 -13.69 2.04 -1.84
C GLU A 53 -14.77 1.13 -2.41
N LEU A 54 -14.37 -0.03 -2.97
CA LEU A 54 -15.30 -1.02 -3.51
C LEU A 54 -16.22 -1.57 -2.40
N ARG A 55 -15.67 -1.88 -1.23
CA ARG A 55 -16.45 -2.37 -0.09
C ARG A 55 -17.46 -1.34 0.40
N ILE A 56 -17.07 -0.06 0.47
CA ILE A 56 -17.98 1.03 0.86
C ILE A 56 -19.08 1.20 -0.19
N THR A 57 -18.72 1.23 -1.47
CA THR A 57 -19.67 1.38 -2.57
C THR A 57 -20.70 0.25 -2.59
N MET A 58 -20.27 -1.00 -2.42
CA MET A 58 -21.18 -2.14 -2.34
C MET A 58 -22.10 -2.04 -1.13
N LYS A 59 -21.58 -1.71 0.07
CA LYS A 59 -22.40 -1.55 1.27
C LYS A 59 -23.47 -0.46 1.08
N LEU A 60 -23.09 0.70 0.55
CA LEU A 60 -24.04 1.78 0.28
C LEU A 60 -25.09 1.37 -0.76
N GLY A 61 -24.67 0.71 -1.85
CA GLY A 61 -25.59 0.19 -2.86
C GLY A 61 -26.60 -0.79 -2.27
N THR A 62 -26.15 -1.76 -1.47
CA THR A 62 -27.04 -2.74 -0.82
C THR A 62 -28.03 -2.09 0.14
N LEU A 63 -27.60 -1.09 0.92
CA LEU A 63 -28.49 -0.35 1.83
C LEU A 63 -29.55 0.44 1.06
N ILE A 64 -29.17 1.13 -0.02
CA ILE A 64 -30.12 1.89 -0.84
C ILE A 64 -31.16 0.97 -1.48
N THR A 65 -30.73 -0.16 -2.04
CA THR A 65 -31.66 -1.15 -2.62
C THR A 65 -32.59 -1.75 -1.56
N ALA A 66 -32.07 -2.10 -0.38
CA ALA A 66 -32.89 -2.61 0.71
C ALA A 66 -33.94 -1.60 1.18
N LEU A 67 -33.54 -0.34 1.39
CA LEU A 67 -34.47 0.73 1.75
C LEU A 67 -35.53 0.96 0.67
N GLY A 68 -35.14 0.99 -0.61
CA GLY A 68 -36.08 1.09 -1.71
C GLY A 68 -37.10 -0.05 -1.73
N GLY A 69 -36.65 -1.29 -1.51
CA GLY A 69 -37.52 -2.46 -1.40
C GLY A 69 -38.52 -2.36 -0.24
N VAL A 70 -38.07 -1.90 0.93
CA VAL A 70 -38.94 -1.69 2.10
C VAL A 70 -40.00 -0.62 1.82
N LEU A 71 -39.61 0.51 1.21
CA LEU A 71 -40.56 1.58 0.86
C LEU A 71 -41.61 1.11 -0.16
N ILE A 72 -41.19 0.33 -1.17
CA ILE A 72 -42.11 -0.28 -2.13
C ILE A 72 -43.07 -1.23 -1.41
N ALA A 73 -42.56 -2.09 -0.51
CA ALA A 73 -43.39 -3.02 0.23
C ALA A 73 -44.47 -2.27 1.06
N ILE A 74 -44.09 -1.20 1.77
CA ILE A 74 -45.04 -0.38 2.54
C ILE A 74 -46.12 0.23 1.64
N LYS A 75 -45.76 0.70 0.43
CA LYS A 75 -46.73 1.33 -0.48
C LYS A 75 -47.78 0.36 -1.05
N TYR A 76 -47.40 -0.89 -1.30
CA TYR A 76 -48.26 -1.86 -2.01
C TYR A 76 -48.92 -2.88 -1.08
N PHE A 77 -48.39 -3.09 0.13
CA PHE A 77 -48.89 -4.08 1.10
C PHE A 77 -49.30 -3.46 2.45
N GLY A 78 -49.19 -2.14 2.61
CA GLY A 78 -49.62 -1.39 3.78
C GLY A 78 -50.97 -0.71 3.61
#